data_AF-A0A836BL42-F1
#
_entry.id   AF-A0A836BL42-F1
#
_cell.length_a   1.000
_cell.length_b   1.000
_cell.length_c   1.000
_cell.angle_alpha   90.00
_cell.angle_beta   90.00
_cell.angle_gamma   90.00
#
_symmetry.space_group_name_H-M   'P 1'
#
loop_
_entity.id
_entity.type
_entity.pdbx_description
1 polymer ?
#
loop_
_entity_poly.entity_id
_entity_poly.type
_entity_poly.pdbx_seq_one_letter_code
_entity_poly.pdbx_strand_id
1 'polypeptide(L)' 'MGELFTMVVGGFKEDEWKITKGPPVILESLKDNSIIEIIDIDDKIRKMTFRQGGKIFIDKIEDEYRFYWNDDDLI' A
#
# COMPACT_ATOMS: atom_id res chain seq x y z
N MET A 1 -23.14 -12.82 9.72
CA MET A 1 -23.26 -11.35 9.63
C MET A 1 -21.91 -10.77 9.97
N GLY A 2 -21.34 -10.01 9.04
CA GLY A 2 -20.13 -9.22 9.23
C GLY A 2 -18.84 -10.04 9.13
N GLU A 3 -18.45 -10.45 7.93
CA GLU A 3 -17.02 -10.62 7.67
C GLU A 3 -16.37 -9.28 7.99
N LEU A 4 -15.50 -9.25 8.99
CA LEU A 4 -14.63 -8.11 9.28
C LEU A 4 -13.67 -7.98 8.09
N PHE A 5 -14.18 -7.41 7.00
CA PHE A 5 -13.42 -7.04 5.84
C PHE A 5 -12.68 -5.76 6.20
N THR A 6 -11.67 -5.89 7.04
CA THR A 6 -10.70 -4.81 7.23
C THR A 6 -9.79 -4.81 6.01
N MET A 7 -10.34 -4.44 4.85
CA MET A 7 -9.52 -3.69 3.91
C MET A 7 -9.22 -2.40 4.67
N VAL A 8 -8.12 -2.40 5.42
CA VAL A 8 -7.53 -1.18 5.93
C VAL A 8 -7.19 -0.38 4.68
N VAL A 9 -8.16 0.39 4.17
CA VAL A 9 -7.86 1.65 3.53
C VAL A 9 -7.32 2.52 4.67
N GLY A 10 -6.15 2.14 5.19
CA GLY A 10 -5.49 2.82 6.29
C GLY A 10 -5.27 4.22 5.82
N GLY A 11 -5.68 5.21 6.61
CA GLY A 11 -5.85 6.59 6.18
C GLY A 11 -4.76 7.05 5.21
N PHE A 12 -5.00 6.86 3.92
CA PHE A 12 -4.12 7.35 2.89
C PHE A 12 -4.48 8.81 2.82
N LYS A 13 -3.51 9.68 3.10
CA LYS A 13 -3.71 11.09 2.79
C LYS A 13 -3.92 11.15 1.28
N GLU A 14 -5.12 11.50 0.84
CA GLU A 14 -5.46 11.60 -0.59
C GLU A 14 -4.55 12.61 -1.31
N ASP A 15 -3.91 13.49 -0.55
CA ASP A 15 -2.86 14.42 -0.99
C ASP A 15 -1.51 13.73 -1.32
N GLU A 16 -1.26 12.55 -0.77
CA GLU A 16 0.02 11.82 -0.89
C GLU A 16 -0.08 10.59 -1.80
N TRP A 17 -1.27 10.00 -1.91
CA TRP A 17 -1.45 8.73 -2.59
C TRP A 17 -2.66 8.75 -3.53
N LYS A 18 -2.40 8.36 -4.78
CA LYS A 18 -3.44 8.10 -5.76
C LYS A 18 -3.77 6.62 -5.79
N ILE A 19 -5.04 6.30 -5.55
CA ILE A 19 -5.54 4.93 -5.49
C ILE A 19 -6.20 4.57 -6.82
N THR A 20 -5.67 3.55 -7.50
CA THR A 20 -6.33 2.93 -8.65
C THR A 20 -6.92 1.60 -8.21
N LYS A 21 -8.26 1.55 -8.13
CA LYS A 21 -8.99 0.33 -7.77
C LYS A 21 -9.02 -0.62 -8.98
N GLY A 22 -8.54 -1.84 -8.79
CA GLY A 22 -8.50 -2.91 -9.79
C GLY A 22 -7.88 -4.17 -9.17
N PRO A 23 -7.81 -5.28 -9.90
CA PRO A 23 -6.91 -6.39 -9.59
C PRO A 23 -5.63 -6.28 -10.44
N PRO A 24 -4.48 -5.83 -9.90
CA PRO A 24 -4.23 -5.41 -8.51
C PRO A 24 -4.71 -3.99 -8.18
N VAL A 25 -4.85 -3.70 -6.88
CA VAL A 25 -5.02 -2.32 -6.38
C VAL A 25 -3.66 -1.64 -6.42
N ILE A 26 -3.60 -0.43 -6.96
CA ILE A 26 -2.34 0.31 -7.12
C ILE A 26 -2.41 1.58 -6.30
N LEU A 27 -1.39 1.80 -5.47
CA LEU A 27 -1.14 3.08 -4.80
C LEU A 27 0.07 3.74 -5.45
N GLU A 28 -0.15 4.90 -6.06
CA GLU A 28 0.89 5.72 -6.68
C GLU A 28 1.16 6.94 -5.80
N SER A 29 2.43 7.13 -5.43
CA SER A 29 2.87 8.28 -4.66
C SER A 29 2.71 9.56 -5.49
N LEU A 30 2.02 10.56 -4.95
CA LEU A 30 1.79 11.84 -5.61
C LEU A 30 2.92 12.85 -5.38
N LYS A 31 3.80 12.59 -4.39
CA LYS A 31 4.92 13.47 -4.02
C LYS A 31 6.07 12.68 -3.38
N ASP A 32 7.28 13.23 -3.46
CA ASP A 32 8.43 12.62 -2.80
C ASP A 32 8.24 12.53 -1.28
N ASN A 33 8.88 11.51 -0.70
CA ASN A 33 8.77 11.17 0.72
C ASN A 33 7.37 10.74 1.15
N SER A 34 6.58 10.14 0.25
CA SER A 34 5.33 9.51 0.63
C SER A 34 5.63 8.23 1.41
N ILE A 35 5.15 8.15 2.64
CA ILE A 35 5.43 7.02 3.53
C ILE A 35 4.25 6.06 3.51
N ILE A 36 4.54 4.76 3.41
CA ILE A 36 3.59 3.70 3.69
C ILE A 36 4.10 2.86 4.86
N GLU A 37 3.18 2.51 5.76
CA GLU A 37 3.45 1.64 6.90
C GLU A 37 2.69 0.34 6.68
N ILE A 38 3.41 -0.78 6.64
CA ILE A 38 2.86 -2.12 6.52
C ILE A 38 3.10 -2.85 7.83
N ILE A 39 2.04 -3.43 8.39
CA ILE A 39 2.12 -4.30 9.56
C ILE A 39 2.02 -5.72 9.03
N ASP A 40 3.08 -6.51 9.23
CA ASP A 40 3.08 -7.91 8.84
C ASP A 40 2.33 -8.80 9.85
N ILE A 41 2.20 -10.09 9.53
CA ILE A 41 1.48 -11.07 10.36
C ILE A 41 2.13 -11.32 11.73
N ASP A 42 3.37 -10.86 11.95
CA ASP A 42 4.08 -10.92 13.24
C ASP A 42 3.97 -9.58 14.00
N ASP A 43 3.06 -8.68 13.62
CA ASP A 43 2.92 -7.32 14.15
C ASP A 43 4.19 -6.44 13.95
N LYS A 44 5.07 -6.80 13.01
CA LYS A 44 6.25 -5.97 12.72
C LYS A 44 5.87 -4.87 11.76
N ILE A 45 6.22 -3.64 12.15
CA ILE A 45 5.99 -2.44 11.35
C ILE A 45 7.16 -2.28 10.38
N ARG A 46 6.85 -2.28 9.08
CA ARG A 46 7.76 -1.89 8.01
C ARG A 46 7.33 -0.55 7.45
N LYS A 47 8.21 0.45 7.56
CA LYS A 47 8.00 1.76 6.94
C LYS A 47 8.80 1.84 5.66
N MET A 48 8.17 2.26 4.58
CA MET A 48 8.81 2.46 3.29
C MET A 48 8.50 3.86 2.79
N THR A 49 9.52 4.53 2.28
CA THR A 49 9.43 5.89 1.75
C THR A 49 9.52 5.81 0.24
N PHE A 50 8.55 6.39 -0.46
CA PHE A 50 8.47 6.38 -1.91
C PHE A 50 8.82 7.75 -2.50
N ARG A 51 9.49 7.72 -3.65
CA ARG A 51 9.63 8.89 -4.53
C ARG A 51 8.31 9.22 -5.22
N GLN A 52 8.18 10.44 -5.71
CA GLN A 52 7.03 10.83 -6.53
C GLN A 52 6.87 9.88 -7.73
N GLY A 53 5.65 9.40 -7.96
CA GLY A 53 5.32 8.43 -9.01
C GLY A 53 5.64 6.98 -8.67
N GLY A 54 6.29 6.73 -7.53
CA GLY A 54 6.58 5.38 -7.03
C GLY A 54 5.31 4.61 -6.70
N LYS A 55 5.33 3.30 -6.93
CA LYS A 55 4.11 2.48 -6.86
C LYS A 55 4.25 1.30 -5.93
N ILE A 56 3.18 1.04 -5.19
CA ILE A 56 2.96 -0.23 -4.51
C ILE A 56 1.67 -0.86 -5.02
N PHE A 57 1.76 -2.16 -5.26
CA PHE A 57 0.68 -2.97 -5.78
C PHE A 57 0.21 -3.91 -4.68
N ILE A 58 -1.10 -4.09 -4.61
CA ILE A 58 -1.77 -4.89 -3.60
C ILE A 58 -2.69 -5.87 -4.32
N ASP A 59 -2.31 -7.14 -4.28
CA ASP A 59 -3.15 -8.24 -4.75
C ASP A 59 -3.79 -8.95 -3.56
N LYS A 60 -5.05 -9.33 -3.71
CA LYS A 60 -5.70 -10.28 -2.81
C LYS A 60 -5.74 -11.63 -3.50
N ILE A 61 -5.01 -12.61 -2.96
CA ILE A 61 -4.96 -13.97 -3.47
C ILE A 61 -5.51 -14.88 -2.38
N GLU A 62 -6.69 -15.43 -2.63
CA GLU A 62 -7.45 -16.23 -1.66
C GLU A 62 -7.68 -15.43 -0.36
N ASP A 63 -6.97 -15.78 0.70
CA ASP A 63 -7.02 -15.15 2.03
C ASP A 63 -5.78 -14.29 2.36
N GLU A 64 -4.82 -14.19 1.43
CA GLU A 64 -3.57 -13.45 1.63
C GLU A 64 -3.54 -12.14 0.84
N TYR A 65 -2.96 -11.10 1.45
CA TYR A 65 -2.64 -9.85 0.76
C TYR A 65 -1.16 -9.85 0.38
N ARG A 66 -0.88 -9.72 -0.92
CA ARG A 66 0.48 -9.60 -1.44
C ARG A 66 0.76 -8.14 -1.78
N PHE A 67 1.76 -7.60 -1.13
CA PHE A 67 2.29 -6.27 -1.39
C PHE A 67 3.59 -6.43 -2.20
N TYR A 68 3.70 -5.71 -3.31
CA TYR A 68 4.94 -5.65 -4.09
C TYR A 68 5.17 -4.24 -4.60
N TRP A 69 6.44 -3.87 -4.70
CA TRP A 69 6.91 -2.57 -5.14
C TRP A 69 8.22 -2.76 -5.91
N ASN A 70 8.67 -1.71 -6.60
CA ASN A 70 10.01 -1.66 -7.16
C ASN A 70 10.94 -0.97 -6.16
N ASP A 71 12.10 -1.54 -5.85
CA ASP A 71 13.09 -0.89 -4.97
C ASP A 71 13.62 0.42 -5.56
N ASP A 72 13.62 0.58 -6.89
CA ASP A 72 13.92 1.86 -7.54
C ASP A 72 12.93 2.98 -7.20
N ASP A 73 11.72 2.63 -6.73
CA ASP A 73 10.70 3.59 -6.30
C ASP A 73 10.86 4.01 -4.84
N LEU A 74 11.77 3.39 -4.10
CA LEU A 74 12.08 3.72 -2.70
C LEU A 74 13.22 4.74 -2.58
N ILE A 75 13.21 5.53 -1.50
CA ILE A 75 14.23 6.52 -1.14
C ILE A 75 14.65 6.45 0.33
#